data_AF-A0A955GN88-F1
#
_entry.id   AF-A0A955GN88-F1
#
_cell.length_a   1.000
_cell.length_b   1.000
_cell.length_c   1.000
_cell.angle_alpha   90.00
_cell.angle_beta   90.00
_cell.angle_gamma   90.00
#
_symmetry.space_group_name_H-M   'P 1'
#
loop_
_entity.id
_entity.type
_entity.pdbx_description
1 polymer ?
#
loop_
_entity_poly.entity_id
_entity_poly.type
_entity_poly.pdbx_seq_one_letter_code
_entity_poly.pdbx_strand_id
1 'polypeptide(L)'
;MSIDDNKLPKELKTKTIDEIITRIEEIEDASVGVIVAQDIIDIVLENLGNSIYNLAIQDASKVIKNKVSDLEVEISLLEKDTDQL
;
A
#
# COMPACT_ATOMS: atom_id res chain seq x y z
N MET A 1 6.05 3.56 8.23
CA MET A 1 5.85 2.37 7.38
C MET A 1 5.86 2.86 5.96
N SER A 2 6.89 2.53 5.17
CA SER A 2 6.94 2.91 3.76
C SER A 2 6.15 1.89 2.94
N ILE A 3 5.41 2.34 1.93
CA ILE A 3 4.74 1.45 0.98
C ILE A 3 5.84 0.81 0.12
N ASP A 4 5.87 -0.53 0.10
CA ASP A 4 6.68 -1.26 -0.88
C ASP A 4 5.99 -1.19 -2.24
N ASP A 5 6.49 -0.34 -3.11
CA ASP A 5 5.88 -0.09 -4.42
C ASP A 5 5.92 -1.33 -5.31
N ASN A 6 6.78 -2.32 -5.05
CA ASN A 6 6.81 -3.59 -5.78
C ASN A 6 5.55 -4.42 -5.59
N LYS A 7 4.79 -4.18 -4.51
CA LYS A 7 3.51 -4.83 -4.26
C LYS A 7 2.36 -4.20 -5.04
N LEU A 8 2.57 -3.06 -5.70
CA LEU A 8 1.56 -2.42 -6.53
C LEU A 8 1.55 -3.03 -7.95
N PRO A 9 0.38 -3.13 -8.61
CA PRO A 9 0.30 -3.68 -9.97
C PRO A 9 1.17 -2.88 -10.95
N LYS A 10 2.06 -3.57 -11.65
CA LYS A 10 3.01 -2.94 -12.59
C LYS A 10 2.28 -2.15 -13.69
N GLU A 11 1.20 -2.70 -14.22
CA GLU A 11 0.37 -2.05 -15.26
C GLU A 11 -0.22 -0.72 -14.78
N LEU A 12 -0.74 -0.68 -13.55
CA LEU A 12 -1.26 0.57 -12.96
C LEU A 12 -0.15 1.58 -12.73
N LYS A 13 1.04 1.14 -12.27
CA LYS A 13 2.20 2.03 -12.14
C LYS A 13 2.62 2.62 -13.48
N THR A 14 2.71 1.80 -14.53
CA THR A 14 3.04 2.28 -15.88
C THR A 14 2.00 3.26 -16.40
N LYS A 15 0.70 2.93 -16.30
CA LYS A 15 -0.40 3.84 -16.68
C LYS A 15 -0.32 5.19 -15.95
N THR A 16 -0.08 5.15 -14.64
CA THR A 16 0.03 6.37 -13.82
C THR A 16 1.20 7.24 -14.27
N ILE A 17 2.36 6.62 -14.55
CA ILE A 17 3.55 7.34 -15.03
C ILE A 17 3.28 7.98 -16.40
N ASP A 18 2.67 7.24 -17.33
CA ASP A 18 2.37 7.73 -18.67
C ASP A 18 1.38 8.91 -18.63
N GLU A 19 0.37 8.87 -17.76
CA GLU A 19 -0.59 9.97 -17.55
C GLU A 19 0.08 11.20 -16.92
N ILE A 20 0.97 11.01 -15.93
CA ILE A 20 1.74 12.11 -15.35
C ILE A 20 2.61 12.79 -16.42
N ILE A 21 3.33 12.00 -17.24
CA ILE A 21 4.18 12.53 -18.30
C ILE A 21 3.34 13.33 -19.30
N THR A 22 2.25 12.74 -19.78
CA THR A 22 1.32 13.41 -20.71
C THR A 22 0.83 14.73 -20.15
N ARG A 23 0.42 14.75 -18.87
CA ARG A 23 -0.07 15.97 -18.21
C ARG A 23 1.00 17.05 -18.10
N ILE A 24 2.25 16.67 -17.85
CA ILE A 24 3.39 17.59 -17.79
C ILE A 24 3.71 18.16 -19.17
N GLU A 25 3.64 17.35 -20.22
CA GLU A 25 3.92 17.77 -21.61
C GLU A 25 2.86 18.72 -22.19
N GLU A 26 1.61 18.65 -21.70
CA GLU A 26 0.52 19.58 -22.08
C GLU A 26 0.72 21.01 -21.56
N ILE A 27 1.63 21.22 -20.60
CA ILE A 27 1.83 22.52 -19.98
C ILE A 27 2.84 23.32 -20.79
N GLU A 28 2.33 24.26 -21.59
CA GLU A 28 3.13 25.09 -22.51
C GLU A 28 4.09 26.07 -21.80
N ASP A 29 3.79 26.49 -20.55
CA ASP A 29 4.57 27.50 -19.83
C ASP A 29 5.29 26.91 -18.61
N ALA A 30 6.62 27.04 -18.60
CA ALA A 30 7.59 26.12 -18.02
C ALA A 30 7.71 26.10 -16.47
N SER A 31 6.68 26.53 -15.73
CA SER A 31 6.69 26.42 -14.27
C SER A 31 5.71 25.36 -13.79
N VAL A 32 6.25 24.28 -13.21
CA VAL A 32 5.49 23.37 -12.34
C VAL A 32 5.05 24.16 -11.11
N GLY A 33 3.90 24.83 -11.22
CA GLY A 33 3.24 25.53 -10.13
C GLY A 33 2.41 24.58 -9.27
N VAL A 34 1.76 25.14 -8.26
CA VAL A 34 0.88 24.39 -7.33
C VAL A 34 -0.22 23.61 -8.08
N ILE A 35 -0.72 24.14 -9.19
CA ILE A 35 -1.77 23.50 -10.00
C ILE A 35 -1.26 22.17 -10.58
N VAL A 36 -0.08 22.19 -11.21
CA VAL A 36 0.52 20.99 -11.80
C VAL A 36 0.85 19.95 -10.73
N ALA A 37 1.34 20.40 -9.57
CA ALA A 37 1.60 19.52 -8.44
C ALA A 37 0.31 18.85 -7.92
N GLN A 38 -0.80 19.59 -7.89
CA GLN A 38 -2.11 19.04 -7.51
C GLN A 38 -2.59 18.01 -8.54
N ASP A 39 -2.48 18.30 -9.84
CA ASP A 39 -2.87 17.38 -10.91
C ASP A 39 -2.11 16.05 -10.80
N ILE A 40 -0.81 16.09 -10.49
CA ILE A 40 0.00 14.89 -10.26
C ILE A 40 -0.53 14.08 -9.08
N ILE A 41 -0.87 14.74 -7.97
CA ILE A 41 -1.45 14.06 -6.80
C ILE A 41 -2.78 13.41 -7.18
N ASP A 42 -3.63 14.10 -7.93
CA ASP A 42 -4.94 13.60 -8.34
C ASP A 42 -4.79 12.36 -9.23
N ILE A 43 -3.89 12.39 -10.21
CA ILE A 43 -3.57 11.24 -11.09
C ILE A 43 -3.09 10.03 -10.28
N VAL A 44 -2.23 10.26 -9.28
CA VAL A 44 -1.73 9.18 -8.40
C VAL A 44 -2.85 8.60 -7.54
N LEU A 45 -3.69 9.45 -6.95
CA LEU A 45 -4.79 9.00 -6.10
C LEU A 45 -5.86 8.25 -6.90
N GLU A 46 -6.17 8.70 -8.11
CA GLU A 46 -7.13 8.05 -8.99
C GLU A 46 -6.66 6.66 -9.43
N ASN A 47 -5.40 6.54 -9.85
CA ASN A 47 -4.88 5.27 -10.37
C ASN A 47 -4.42 4.29 -9.28
N LEU A 48 -3.75 4.79 -8.24
CA LEU A 48 -3.06 3.95 -7.25
C LEU A 48 -3.69 3.99 -5.87
N GLY A 49 -4.57 4.96 -5.57
CA GLY A 49 -5.13 5.16 -4.23
C GLY A 49 -5.80 3.91 -3.67
N ASN A 50 -6.65 3.25 -4.47
CA ASN A 50 -7.32 2.02 -4.04
C ASN A 50 -6.32 0.86 -3.82
N SER A 51 -5.33 0.70 -4.70
CA SER A 51 -4.30 -0.35 -4.55
C SER A 51 -3.46 -0.13 -3.29
N ILE A 52 -3.08 1.12 -3.02
CA ILE A 52 -2.36 1.50 -1.80
C ILE A 52 -3.20 1.20 -0.55
N TYR A 53 -4.48 1.58 -0.56
CA TYR A 53 -5.38 1.36 0.56
C TYR A 53 -5.58 -0.14 0.86
N ASN A 54 -5.81 -0.94 -0.18
CA ASN A 54 -5.96 -2.38 -0.04
C ASN A 54 -4.67 -3.04 0.47
N LEU A 55 -3.51 -2.58 0.02
CA LEU A 55 -2.23 -3.07 0.52
C LEU A 55 -2.05 -2.76 2.01
N ALA A 56 -2.43 -1.55 2.45
CA ALA A 56 -2.39 -1.18 3.86
C ALA A 56 -3.30 -2.08 4.72
N ILE A 57 -4.51 -2.40 4.24
CA ILE A 57 -5.41 -3.35 4.91
C ILE A 57 -4.79 -4.75 4.99
N GLN A 58 -4.17 -5.22 3.90
CA GLN A 58 -3.51 -6.53 3.87
C GLN A 58 -2.35 -6.62 4.87
N ASP A 59 -1.50 -5.59 4.91
CA ASP A 59 -0.38 -5.52 5.84
C ASP A 59 -0.89 -5.48 7.29
N ALA A 60 -1.93 -4.71 7.59
CA ALA A 60 -2.57 -4.70 8.91
C ALA A 60 -3.17 -6.06 9.30
N SER A 61 -3.87 -6.71 8.35
CA SER A 61 -4.43 -8.05 8.56
C SER A 61 -3.34 -9.07 8.87
N LYS A 62 -2.19 -8.98 8.19
CA LYS A 62 -1.04 -9.85 8.44
C LYS A 62 -0.51 -9.70 9.87
N VAL A 63 -0.39 -8.47 10.36
CA VAL A 63 0.04 -8.22 11.75
C VAL A 63 -0.92 -8.86 12.75
N ILE A 64 -2.23 -8.74 12.53
CA ILE A 64 -3.23 -9.34 13.41
C ILE A 64 -3.15 -10.87 13.38
N LYS A 65 -3.06 -11.47 12.17
CA LYS A 65 -2.95 -12.92 12.01
C LYS A 65 -1.72 -13.49 12.70
N ASN A 66 -0.58 -12.80 12.62
CA ASN A 66 0.63 -13.22 13.31
C ASN A 66 0.41 -13.24 14.83
N LYS A 67 -0.20 -12.19 15.40
CA LYS A 67 -0.52 -12.16 16.83
C LYS A 67 -1.47 -13.29 17.26
N VAL A 68 -2.47 -13.60 16.44
CA VAL A 68 -3.37 -14.72 16.70
C VAL A 68 -2.61 -16.04 16.70
N SER A 69 -1.73 -16.26 15.72
CA SER A 69 -0.87 -17.45 15.67
C SER A 69 0.04 -17.56 16.90
N ASP A 70 0.59 -16.45 17.38
CA ASP A 70 1.43 -16.44 18.59
C ASP A 70 0.60 -16.87 19.81
N LEU A 71 -0.63 -16.36 19.95
CA LEU A 71 -1.54 -16.74 21.03
C LEU A 71 -1.96 -18.22 20.96
N GLU A 72 -2.18 -18.76 19.76
CA GLU A 72 -2.49 -20.19 19.57
C GLU A 72 -1.33 -21.09 20.04
N VAL A 73 -0.08 -20.67 19.80
CA VAL A 73 1.11 -21.36 20.29
C VAL A 73 1.19 -21.28 21.82
N GLU A 74 0.95 -20.11 22.41
CA GLU A 74 0.93 -19.94 23.87
C GLU A 74 -0.13 -20.83 24.55
N ILE A 75 -1.35 -20.89 23.99
CA ILE A 75 -2.40 -21.78 24.49
C ILE A 75 -1.97 -23.24 24.43
N SER A 76 -1.41 -23.67 23.31
CA SER A 76 -0.94 -25.06 23.13
C SER A 76 0.14 -25.46 24.13
N LEU A 77 0.97 -24.52 24.58
CA LEU A 77 1.97 -24.76 25.63
C LEU A 77 1.30 -24.93 27.00
N LEU A 78 0.34 -24.08 27.34
CA LEU A 78 -0.41 -24.15 28.60
C LEU A 78 -1.20 -25.46 28.74
N GLU A 79 -1.79 -25.95 27.65
CA GLU A 79 -2.51 -27.24 27.64
C GLU A 79 -1.55 -28.41 27.94
N LYS A 80 -0.37 -28.43 27.30
CA LYS A 80 0.66 -29.45 27.55
C LYS A 80 1.20 -29.45 28.97
N ASP A 81 1.31 -28.28 29.59
CA ASP A 81 1.76 -28.15 30.98
C ASP A 81 0.70 -28.66 31.97
N THR A 82 -0.58 -28.49 31.63
CA THR A 82 -1.70 -28.97 32.46
C THR A 82 -1.84 -30.49 32.41
N ASP A 83 -1.58 -31.12 31.25
CA ASP A 83 -1.62 -32.58 31.07
C ASP A 83 -0.51 -33.34 31.82
N GLN A 84 0.50 -32.63 32.35
CA GLN A 84 1.63 -33.21 33.10
C GLN A 84 1.44 -33.19 34.63
N LEU A 85 0.33 -32.63 35.13
CA LEU A 85 -0.05 -32.57 36.55
C LEU A 85 -1.12 -33.60 36.91
#